data_AF-A0A5S9Q8J8-F1
#
_entry.id   AF-A0A5S9Q8J8-F1
#
_cell.length_a   1.000
_cell.length_b   1.000
_cell.length_c   1.000
_cell.angle_alpha   90.00
_cell.angle_beta   90.00
_cell.angle_gamma   90.00
#
_symmetry.space_group_name_H-M   'P 1'
#
loop_
_entity.id
_entity.type
_entity.pdbx_description
1 polymer ?
#
loop_
_entity_poly.entity_id
_entity_poly.type
_entity_poly.pdbx_seq_one_letter_code
_entity_poly.pdbx_strand_id
1 'polypeptide(L)'
;MVSVKTSVTGNPVIAAFALVLAVTLSGCLSSPSKKEDADEDIYAALRDDDIEYRDERQVALVNDTSPEFVREKIDEIRSLFFQKDYAKASEMAEGLVRQAPQNPEVYYWLSRVRLEVGDYQQAYEMASKGVSLSGKGSSLKAELERLQRQAQLGAR
;
A
#
# COMPACT_ATOMS: atom_id res chain seq x y z
N MET A 1 -13.71 -48.77 -15.34
CA MET A 1 -14.61 -47.97 -14.48
C MET A 1 -14.36 -48.37 -13.04
N VAL A 2 -13.61 -47.57 -12.29
CA VAL A 2 -13.31 -47.81 -10.87
C VAL A 2 -14.35 -47.05 -10.06
N SER A 3 -15.18 -47.79 -9.32
CA SER A 3 -16.22 -47.23 -8.46
C SER A 3 -15.72 -47.18 -7.03
N VAL A 4 -15.53 -45.97 -6.51
CA VAL A 4 -15.20 -45.69 -5.11
C VAL A 4 -16.51 -45.62 -4.33
N LYS A 5 -16.64 -46.40 -3.24
CA LYS A 5 -17.68 -46.21 -2.23
C LYS A 5 -17.17 -46.55 -0.83
N THR A 6 -16.98 -45.47 -0.07
CA THR A 6 -17.45 -45.24 1.31
C THR A 6 -17.11 -46.24 2.44
N SER A 7 -16.24 -45.75 3.33
CA SER A 7 -16.50 -45.37 4.74
C SER A 7 -16.86 -46.41 5.81
N VAL A 8 -16.24 -46.15 6.97
CA VAL A 8 -16.58 -46.51 8.36
C VAL A 8 -16.06 -47.86 8.89
N THR A 9 -15.02 -47.77 9.70
CA THR A 9 -14.73 -48.57 10.91
C THR A 9 -13.50 -47.91 11.52
N GLY A 10 -13.44 -47.41 12.75
CA GLY A 10 -14.22 -47.56 13.95
C GLY A 10 -13.19 -47.50 15.08
N ASN A 11 -13.28 -46.55 16.01
CA ASN A 11 -12.51 -46.65 17.25
C ASN A 11 -13.38 -46.17 18.42
N PRO A 12 -13.87 -47.09 19.27
CA PRO A 12 -14.63 -46.77 20.46
C PRO A 12 -13.65 -46.60 21.62
N VAL A 13 -13.86 -45.62 22.49
CA VAL A 13 -13.98 -45.79 23.96
C VAL A 13 -14.39 -44.42 24.50
N ILE A 14 -15.67 -44.34 24.81
CA ILE A 14 -16.32 -43.29 25.58
C ILE A 14 -16.15 -43.62 27.07
N ALA A 15 -16.13 -42.57 27.89
CA ALA A 15 -16.48 -42.53 29.32
C ALA A 15 -15.46 -42.96 30.37
N ALA A 16 -15.09 -41.98 31.21
CA ALA A 16 -15.25 -42.13 32.66
C ALA A 16 -15.61 -40.77 33.27
N PHE A 17 -16.90 -40.62 33.55
CA PHE A 17 -17.52 -39.50 34.24
C PHE A 17 -17.57 -39.81 35.75
N ALA A 18 -17.31 -38.79 36.56
CA ALA A 18 -17.96 -38.50 37.85
C ALA A 18 -17.67 -39.33 39.13
N LEU A 19 -17.13 -38.61 40.13
CA LEU A 19 -17.78 -38.28 41.43
C LEU A 19 -17.77 -39.29 42.58
N VAL A 20 -17.02 -38.96 43.65
CA VAL A 20 -17.32 -39.11 45.11
C VAL A 20 -16.31 -38.18 45.82
N LEU A 21 -16.55 -36.98 46.37
CA LEU A 21 -17.52 -36.42 47.34
C LEU A 21 -17.47 -37.02 48.76
N ALA A 22 -16.97 -36.19 49.70
CA ALA A 22 -17.29 -36.13 51.13
C ALA A 22 -16.53 -37.15 52.02
N VAL A 23 -15.97 -36.87 53.20
CA VAL A 23 -16.20 -35.89 54.26
C VAL A 23 -14.97 -35.86 55.18
N THR A 24 -14.46 -34.70 55.59
CA THR A 24 -14.17 -34.42 57.02
C THR A 24 -14.39 -32.95 57.30
N LEU A 25 -15.54 -32.65 57.92
CA LEU A 25 -15.88 -31.36 58.52
C LEU A 25 -15.11 -31.16 59.83
N SER A 26 -14.55 -29.96 60.02
CA SER A 26 -14.52 -29.13 61.24
C SER A 26 -13.65 -27.92 60.90
N GLY A 27 -14.18 -26.73 60.58
CA GLY A 27 -14.94 -25.85 61.47
C GLY A 27 -13.96 -25.25 62.49
N CYS A 28 -13.74 -23.95 62.65
CA CYS A 28 -14.39 -22.71 62.21
C CYS A 28 -13.30 -21.59 62.18
N LEU A 29 -13.41 -20.50 61.43
CA LEU A 29 -13.96 -19.17 61.83
C LEU A 29 -12.92 -18.17 61.24
N SER A 30 -13.18 -17.23 60.32
CA SER A 30 -14.10 -16.09 60.36
C SER A 30 -14.16 -15.40 58.97
N SER A 31 -15.36 -14.98 58.58
CA SER A 31 -15.71 -14.04 57.48
C SER A 31 -15.28 -12.58 57.82
N PRO A 32 -15.28 -11.54 56.94
CA PRO A 32 -15.75 -11.43 55.55
C PRO A 32 -14.78 -10.79 54.51
N SER A 33 -15.15 -11.02 53.25
CA SER A 33 -14.85 -10.33 51.99
C SER A 33 -14.10 -8.98 51.99
N LYS A 34 -13.06 -8.91 51.17
CA LYS A 34 -12.73 -7.69 50.41
C LYS A 34 -12.45 -8.05 48.95
N LYS A 35 -13.45 -7.83 48.09
CA LYS A 35 -13.21 -7.47 46.68
C LYS A 35 -12.87 -5.99 46.72
N GLU A 36 -11.70 -5.62 46.23
CA GLU A 36 -11.27 -4.25 45.87
C GLU A 36 -9.75 -4.36 45.59
N ASP A 37 -9.15 -4.04 44.45
CA ASP A 37 -9.61 -3.53 43.18
C ASP A 37 -8.59 -3.96 42.12
N ALA A 38 -9.09 -4.27 40.94
CA ALA A 38 -8.30 -4.48 39.74
C ALA A 38 -7.88 -3.12 39.18
N ASP A 39 -6.99 -2.43 39.87
CA ASP A 39 -6.45 -1.14 39.43
C ASP A 39 -4.94 -1.29 39.22
N GLU A 40 -4.52 -2.34 38.50
CA GLU A 40 -3.21 -2.29 37.84
C GLU A 40 -3.31 -1.16 36.83
N ASP A 41 -2.72 -0.03 37.21
CA ASP A 41 -2.80 1.24 36.53
C ASP A 41 -2.27 1.09 35.11
N ILE A 42 -3.16 0.78 34.16
CA ILE A 42 -2.84 0.68 32.73
C ILE A 42 -2.19 1.99 32.24
N TYR A 43 -2.44 3.12 32.93
CA TYR A 43 -1.80 4.40 32.62
C TYR A 43 -0.35 4.50 33.09
N ALA A 44 0.11 3.64 34.02
CA ALA A 44 1.52 3.58 34.40
C ALA A 44 2.41 3.07 33.25
N ALA A 45 1.88 2.19 32.38
CA ALA A 45 2.58 1.74 31.18
C ALA A 45 2.69 2.82 30.08
N LEU A 46 1.81 3.83 30.10
CA LEU A 46 1.81 4.94 29.14
C LEU A 46 2.72 6.10 29.59
N ARG A 47 3.33 6.02 30.78
CA ARG A 47 4.07 7.14 31.37
C ARG A 47 5.49 7.28 30.85
N ASP A 48 6.08 6.18 30.38
CA ASP A 48 7.48 6.09 29.96
C ASP A 48 7.66 5.76 28.46
N ASP A 49 6.60 5.31 27.77
CA ASP A 49 6.59 5.42 26.32
C ASP A 49 6.32 6.88 26.00
N ASP A 50 7.38 7.59 25.62
CA ASP A 50 7.25 8.79 24.81
C ASP A 50 6.42 8.40 23.58
N ILE A 51 5.10 8.50 23.69
CA ILE A 51 4.21 8.51 22.54
C ILE A 51 4.57 9.81 21.85
N GLU A 52 5.61 9.72 21.01
CA GLU A 52 5.88 10.71 20.00
C GLU A 52 4.62 10.71 19.15
N TYR A 53 3.73 11.65 19.50
CA TYR A 53 2.66 12.08 18.63
C TYR A 53 3.40 12.47 17.36
N ARG A 54 3.46 11.54 16.39
CA ARG A 54 3.94 11.84 15.04
C ARG A 54 2.98 12.92 14.60
N ASP A 55 3.46 14.15 14.71
CA ASP A 55 2.66 15.33 14.58
C ASP A 55 2.14 15.32 13.14
N GLU A 56 0.92 14.81 12.96
CA GLU A 56 0.19 14.87 11.70
C GLU A 56 -0.21 16.32 11.38
N ARG A 57 0.34 17.31 12.11
CA ARG A 57 0.50 18.69 11.66
C ARG A 57 1.20 18.65 10.33
N GLN A 58 0.38 18.52 9.29
CA GLN A 58 0.54 19.18 8.02
C GLN A 58 2.02 19.30 7.66
N VAL A 59 2.60 18.19 7.22
CA VAL A 59 3.34 18.31 5.97
C VAL A 59 2.27 18.71 4.96
N ALA A 60 1.86 19.98 5.00
CA ALA A 60 1.33 20.67 3.86
C ALA A 60 2.45 20.47 2.87
N LEU A 61 2.35 19.39 2.09
CA LEU A 61 3.15 19.15 0.91
C LEU A 61 3.08 20.51 0.25
N VAL A 62 4.20 21.24 0.26
CA VAL A 62 4.27 22.49 -0.46
C VAL A 62 4.06 22.03 -1.89
N ASN A 63 2.81 22.04 -2.33
CA ASN A 63 2.37 21.70 -3.67
C ASN A 63 2.78 22.91 -4.49
N ASP A 64 4.09 23.11 -4.56
CA ASP A 64 4.69 24.03 -5.48
C ASP A 64 4.37 23.46 -6.86
N THR A 65 3.42 24.10 -7.51
CA THR A 65 3.03 23.79 -8.88
C THR A 65 3.55 24.85 -9.83
N SER A 66 4.51 25.66 -9.36
CA SER A 66 5.15 26.66 -10.20
C SER A 66 5.76 25.98 -11.43
N PRO A 67 5.72 26.63 -12.60
CA PRO A 67 6.31 26.08 -13.80
C PRO A 67 7.81 25.78 -13.66
N GLU A 68 8.51 26.49 -12.78
CA GLU A 68 9.93 26.28 -12.50
C GLU A 68 10.17 25.00 -11.70
N PHE A 69 9.45 24.81 -10.59
CA PHE A 69 9.49 23.58 -9.81
C PHE A 69 9.15 22.35 -10.67
N VAL A 70 8.09 22.42 -11.48
CA VAL A 70 7.68 21.30 -12.33
C VAL A 70 8.77 20.97 -13.36
N ARG A 71 9.41 21.99 -13.94
CA ARG A 71 10.52 21.81 -14.88
C ARG A 71 11.72 21.16 -14.22
N GLU A 72 12.11 21.62 -13.03
CA GLU A 72 13.21 21.03 -12.26
C GLU A 72 12.96 19.55 -11.98
N LYS A 73 11.75 19.20 -11.53
CA LYS A 73 11.38 17.81 -11.26
C LYS A 73 11.37 16.95 -12.53
N ILE A 74 10.96 17.51 -13.67
CA ILE A 74 11.07 16.83 -14.97
C ILE A 74 12.54 16.55 -15.32
N ASP A 75 13.44 17.50 -15.11
CA ASP A 75 14.86 17.32 -15.37
C ASP A 75 15.47 16.22 -14.49
N GLU A 76 15.03 16.13 -13.23
CA GLU A 76 15.40 15.06 -12.30
C GLU A 76 14.89 13.68 -12.77
N ILE A 77 13.60 13.57 -13.14
CA ILE A 77 13.01 12.34 -13.70
C ILE A 77 13.78 11.90 -14.95
N ARG A 78 14.09 12.85 -15.85
CA ARG A 78 14.86 12.58 -17.06
C ARG A 78 16.27 12.05 -16.73
N SER A 79 16.92 12.63 -15.74
CA SER A 79 18.23 12.17 -15.28
C SER A 79 18.17 10.74 -14.76
N LEU A 80 17.20 10.43 -13.89
CA LEU A 80 16.97 9.07 -13.37
C LEU A 80 16.69 8.07 -14.48
N PHE A 81 15.87 8.45 -15.47
CA PHE A 81 15.59 7.63 -16.65
C PHE A 81 16.88 7.26 -17.40
N PHE A 82 17.75 8.23 -17.68
CA PHE A 82 19.01 7.96 -18.39
C PHE A 82 20.03 7.19 -17.56
N GLN A 83 19.95 7.28 -16.24
CA GLN A 83 20.69 6.41 -15.30
C GLN A 83 20.11 4.99 -15.21
N LYS A 84 18.98 4.72 -15.87
CA LYS A 84 18.21 3.46 -15.80
C LYS A 84 17.65 3.16 -14.41
N ASP A 85 17.57 4.16 -13.53
CA ASP A 85 16.89 4.05 -12.25
C ASP A 85 15.38 4.25 -12.46
N TYR A 86 14.77 3.28 -13.16
CA TYR A 86 13.36 3.37 -13.55
C TYR A 86 12.41 3.32 -12.37
N ALA A 87 12.83 2.72 -11.24
CA ALA A 87 12.04 2.69 -10.01
C ALA A 87 11.85 4.10 -9.45
N LYS A 88 12.95 4.84 -9.24
CA LYS A 88 12.85 6.23 -8.75
C LYS A 88 12.23 7.16 -9.79
N ALA A 89 12.55 6.97 -11.07
CA ALA A 89 11.94 7.75 -12.14
C ALA A 89 10.40 7.57 -12.15
N SER A 90 9.91 6.35 -11.93
CA SER A 90 8.48 6.04 -11.81
C SER A 90 7.85 6.75 -10.61
N GLU A 91 8.42 6.57 -9.42
CA GLU A 91 7.89 7.15 -8.18
C GLU A 91 7.78 8.68 -8.29
N MET A 92 8.84 9.31 -8.79
CA MET A 92 8.89 10.75 -8.94
C MET A 92 7.93 11.26 -10.00
N ALA A 93 7.84 10.58 -11.15
CA ALA A 93 6.91 10.95 -12.20
C ALA A 93 5.45 10.79 -11.75
N GLU A 94 5.11 9.71 -11.04
CA GLU A 94 3.77 9.52 -10.45
C GLU A 94 3.43 10.60 -9.43
N GLY A 95 4.39 10.97 -8.58
CA GLY A 95 4.25 12.09 -7.66
C GLY A 95 3.97 13.40 -8.38
N LEU A 96 4.74 13.67 -9.43
CA LEU A 96 4.60 14.90 -10.21
C LEU A 96 3.30 14.93 -11.04
N VAL A 97 2.78 13.78 -11.49
CA VAL A 97 1.44 13.71 -12.12
C VAL A 97 0.35 14.14 -11.13
N ARG A 98 0.46 13.78 -9.85
CA ARG A 98 -0.50 14.20 -8.82
C ARG A 98 -0.43 15.70 -8.54
N GLN A 99 0.77 16.28 -8.60
CA GLN A 99 0.99 17.71 -8.33
C GLN A 99 0.67 18.59 -9.54
N ALA A 100 1.05 18.17 -10.75
CA ALA A 100 0.88 18.90 -12.00
C ALA A 100 0.07 18.10 -13.05
N PRO A 101 -1.20 17.75 -12.76
CA PRO A 101 -1.98 16.83 -13.60
C PRO A 101 -2.33 17.38 -14.99
N GLN A 102 -2.09 18.67 -15.25
CA GLN A 102 -2.34 19.34 -16.53
C GLN A 102 -1.07 19.49 -17.39
N ASN A 103 0.11 19.10 -16.89
CA ASN A 103 1.34 19.21 -17.66
C ASN A 103 1.55 17.94 -18.52
N PRO A 104 1.46 18.04 -19.86
CA PRO A 104 1.61 16.88 -20.75
C PRO A 104 3.01 16.24 -20.73
N GLU A 105 4.05 16.99 -20.36
CA GLU A 105 5.43 16.49 -20.34
C GLU A 105 5.67 15.49 -19.21
N VAL A 106 4.97 15.64 -18.09
CA VAL A 106 5.07 14.67 -16.98
C VAL A 106 4.53 13.30 -17.41
N TYR A 107 3.42 13.29 -18.17
CA TYR A 107 2.87 12.06 -18.74
C TYR A 107 3.77 11.44 -19.82
N TYR A 108 4.51 12.27 -20.57
CA TYR A 108 5.53 11.79 -21.51
C TYR A 108 6.61 11.00 -20.77
N TRP A 109 7.19 11.57 -19.71
CA TRP A 109 8.24 10.88 -18.96
C TRP A 109 7.73 9.63 -18.26
N LEU A 110 6.54 9.66 -17.66
CA LEU A 110 5.96 8.48 -17.05
C LEU A 110 5.67 7.38 -18.09
N SER A 111 5.16 7.74 -19.28
CA SER A 111 4.96 6.78 -20.37
C SER A 111 6.27 6.15 -20.83
N ARG A 112 7.35 6.94 -20.96
CA ARG A 112 8.68 6.41 -21.29
C ARG A 112 9.19 5.44 -20.24
N VAL A 113 9.07 5.78 -18.96
CA VAL A 113 9.46 4.87 -17.86
C VAL A 113 8.68 3.56 -17.95
N ARG A 114 7.36 3.63 -18.20
CA ARG A 114 6.50 2.44 -18.33
C ARG A 114 6.87 1.56 -19.52
N LEU A 115 7.26 2.14 -20.66
CA LEU A 115 7.79 1.37 -21.80
C LEU A 115 9.06 0.60 -21.45
N GLU A 116 10.00 1.23 -20.74
CA GLU A 116 11.29 0.62 -20.39
C GLU A 116 11.12 -0.55 -19.42
N VAL A 117 10.16 -0.47 -18.50
CA VAL A 117 9.87 -1.57 -17.55
C VAL A 117 8.92 -2.62 -18.12
N GLY A 118 8.49 -2.48 -19.39
CA GLY A 118 7.62 -3.43 -20.07
C GLY A 118 6.13 -3.33 -19.68
N ASP A 119 5.73 -2.29 -18.95
CA ASP A 119 4.33 -2.03 -18.64
C ASP A 119 3.67 -1.26 -19.79
N TYR A 120 3.44 -1.99 -20.88
CA TYR A 120 2.91 -1.41 -22.12
C TYR A 120 1.49 -0.86 -21.95
N GLN A 121 0.68 -1.44 -21.06
CA GLN A 121 -0.67 -0.96 -20.81
C GLN A 121 -0.65 0.43 -20.17
N GLN A 122 0.09 0.61 -19.06
CA GLN A 122 0.23 1.92 -18.44
C GLN A 122 0.96 2.91 -19.35
N ALA A 123 1.95 2.47 -20.11
CA ALA A 123 2.63 3.33 -21.08
C ALA A 123 1.65 3.94 -22.09
N TYR A 124 0.73 3.13 -22.62
CA TYR A 124 -0.30 3.58 -23.55
C TYR A 124 -1.26 4.57 -22.89
N GLU A 125 -1.72 4.27 -21.68
CA GLU A 125 -2.65 5.13 -20.94
C GLU A 125 -2.05 6.51 -20.64
N MET A 126 -0.81 6.53 -20.15
CA MET A 126 -0.11 7.77 -19.82
C MET A 126 0.18 8.59 -21.08
N ALA A 127 0.64 7.96 -22.16
CA ALA A 127 0.83 8.64 -23.43
C ALA A 127 -0.48 9.23 -23.96
N SER A 128 -1.59 8.48 -23.86
CA SER A 128 -2.93 8.94 -24.26
C SER A 128 -3.38 10.15 -23.47
N LYS A 129 -3.13 10.16 -22.16
CA LYS A 129 -3.41 11.32 -21.31
C LYS A 129 -2.59 12.53 -21.73
N GLY A 130 -1.29 12.37 -21.96
CA GLY A 130 -0.42 13.44 -22.47
C GLY A 130 -0.89 14.00 -23.82
N VAL A 131 -1.30 13.15 -24.77
CA VAL A 131 -1.84 13.57 -26.09
C VAL A 131 -3.08 14.45 -25.92
N SER A 132 -3.97 14.09 -24.98
CA SER A 132 -5.20 14.84 -24.72
C SER A 132 -4.95 16.24 -24.14
N LEU A 133 -3.84 16.43 -23.42
CA LEU A 133 -3.43 17.69 -22.79
C LEU A 133 -2.55 18.56 -23.71
N SER A 134 -2.00 17.98 -24.77
CA SER A 134 -1.08 18.68 -25.67
C SER A 134 -1.81 19.53 -26.70
N GLY A 135 -1.31 20.74 -26.94
CA GLY A 135 -1.83 21.65 -27.96
C GLY A 135 -1.77 21.08 -29.39
N LYS A 136 -2.68 21.54 -30.25
CA LYS A 136 -2.70 21.17 -31.67
C LYS A 136 -1.39 21.60 -32.35
N GLY A 137 -0.73 20.67 -33.06
CA GLY A 137 0.54 20.93 -33.74
C GLY A 137 1.79 20.92 -32.85
N SER A 138 1.66 20.59 -31.55
CA SER A 138 2.81 20.46 -30.64
C SER A 138 3.73 19.31 -31.05
N SER A 139 5.05 19.54 -31.01
CA SER A 139 6.06 18.48 -31.19
C SER A 139 5.93 17.39 -30.12
N LEU A 140 5.65 17.78 -28.87
CA LEU A 140 5.42 16.85 -27.75
C LEU A 140 4.24 15.92 -28.03
N LYS A 141 3.17 16.43 -28.67
CA LYS A 141 2.02 15.60 -29.06
C LYS A 141 2.46 14.48 -30.01
N ALA A 142 3.25 14.82 -31.03
CA ALA A 142 3.76 13.84 -31.99
C ALA A 142 4.66 12.79 -31.32
N GLU A 143 5.45 13.18 -30.31
CA GLU A 143 6.25 12.25 -29.52
C GLU A 143 5.40 11.31 -28.67
N LEU A 144 4.40 11.84 -27.96
CA LEU A 144 3.46 11.03 -27.19
C LEU A 144 2.69 10.03 -28.08
N GLU A 145 2.25 10.45 -29.27
CA GLU A 145 1.63 9.55 -30.24
C GLU A 145 2.59 8.44 -30.72
N ARG A 146 3.91 8.71 -30.78
CA ARG A 146 4.92 7.67 -31.05
C ARG A 146 4.98 6.68 -29.89
N LEU A 147 4.99 7.16 -28.64
CA LEU A 147 4.99 6.29 -27.45
C LEU A 147 3.74 5.42 -27.39
N GLN A 148 2.55 5.98 -27.70
CA GLN A 148 1.31 5.20 -27.79
C GLN A 148 1.45 4.02 -28.76
N ARG A 149 2.00 4.27 -29.96
CA ARG A 149 2.20 3.21 -30.95
C ARG A 149 3.20 2.17 -30.48
N GLN A 150 4.30 2.61 -29.86
CA GLN A 150 5.31 1.69 -29.31
C GLN A 150 4.70 0.79 -28.23
N ALA A 151 3.89 1.37 -27.33
CA ALA A 151 3.17 0.62 -26.30
C ALA A 151 2.21 -0.41 -26.90
N GLN A 152 1.42 -0.03 -27.92
CA GLN A 152 0.52 -0.96 -28.61
C GLN A 152 1.25 -2.11 -29.30
N LEU A 153 2.47 -1.88 -29.80
CA LEU A 153 3.29 -2.92 -30.42
C LEU A 153 3.92 -3.86 -29.38
N GLY A 154 4.34 -3.33 -28.23
CA GLY A 154 4.89 -4.13 -27.14
C GLY A 154 3.87 -5.01 -26.42
N ALA A 155 2.59 -4.61 -26.42
CA ALA A 155 1.50 -5.36 -25.79
C ALA A 155 0.99 -6.59 -26.58
N ARG A 156 1.59 -6.89 -27.75
CA ARG A 156 1.15 -7.94 -28.67
C ARG A 156 1.94 -9.24 -28.56
#